data_AF-A0A7S0M1L8-F1
#
_entry.id   AF-A0A7S0M1L8-F1
#
_cell.length_a   1.000
_cell.length_b   1.000
_cell.length_c   1.000
_cell.angle_alpha   90.00
_cell.angle_beta   90.00
_cell.angle_gamma   90.00
#
_symmetry.space_group_name_H-M   'P 1'
#
loop_
_entity.id
_entity.type
_entity.pdbx_description
1 polymer ?
#
loop_
_entity_poly.entity_id
_entity_poly.type
_entity_poly.pdbx_seq_one_letter_code
_entity_poly.pdbx_strand_id
1 'polypeptide(L)'
;RGALARLDLDDLGSDGSAKAIRAATVDNYQGEEADFVIISLVRSNTEGDIGFLSSPERVNVLLSRARHGMFLVGNLETLTRCRSSRGRALWLQIRNLLERDGSVLTHFPVLCERHRLRIEVHTPEDFNALTPHGGCTLPCEMPLDCGHACTLPCHPDEARTHAHARCQEQVEDSCSYGHPGRRACGDEGVRCCVEVSWSCPRGHALSGRCYGGRKAPCKRCDAVEEIERKLKHAAGGRQAEAEAEA
;
A
#
# COMPACT_ATOMS: atom_id res chain seq x y z
N ARG A 1 -26.65 14.42 13.26
CA ARG A 1 -25.33 14.35 13.93
C ARG A 1 -24.98 12.87 14.05
N GLY A 2 -24.37 12.27 13.02
CA GLY A 2 -24.02 10.86 13.01
C GLY A 2 -22.51 10.71 13.07
N ALA A 3 -22.00 10.11 14.13
CA ALA A 3 -20.63 9.63 14.18
C ALA A 3 -20.53 8.43 13.24
N LEU A 4 -19.72 8.55 12.19
CA LEU A 4 -19.34 7.40 11.39
C LEU A 4 -18.28 6.66 12.21
N ALA A 5 -18.57 5.42 12.59
CA ALA A 5 -17.60 4.56 13.21
C ALA A 5 -16.62 4.12 12.11
N ARG A 6 -15.34 4.46 12.27
CA ARG A 6 -14.25 3.84 11.52
C ARG A 6 -14.28 2.35 11.81
N LEU A 7 -14.39 1.55 10.75
CA LEU A 7 -14.32 0.11 10.79
C LEU A 7 -12.98 -0.27 10.17
N ASP A 8 -11.93 -0.27 10.99
CA ASP A 8 -10.60 -0.71 10.58
C ASP A 8 -10.63 -2.23 10.40
N LEU A 9 -10.37 -2.71 9.17
CA LEU A 9 -10.50 -4.11 8.76
C LEU A 9 -9.28 -4.98 9.17
N ASP A 10 -8.20 -4.35 9.63
CA ASP A 10 -6.94 -5.03 9.97
C ASP A 10 -6.91 -5.59 11.39
N ASP A 11 -7.95 -5.35 12.21
CA ASP A 11 -8.02 -5.79 13.61
C ASP A 11 -8.73 -7.14 13.78
N LEU A 12 -8.63 -8.01 12.78
CA LEU A 12 -9.14 -9.38 12.81
C LEU A 12 -8.19 -10.31 13.59
N GLY A 13 -8.01 -10.01 14.87
CA GLY A 13 -7.45 -10.94 15.86
C GLY A 13 -6.22 -10.42 16.60
N SER A 14 -6.43 -9.89 17.79
CA SER A 14 -5.86 -10.41 19.06
C SER A 14 -6.14 -9.38 20.15
N ASP A 15 -7.07 -9.72 21.04
CA ASP A 15 -7.24 -9.22 22.40
C ASP A 15 -6.82 -7.78 22.73
N GLY A 16 -7.82 -6.91 22.89
CA GLY A 16 -7.70 -5.74 23.76
C GLY A 16 -8.46 -4.47 23.35
N SER A 17 -9.80 -4.52 23.34
CA SER A 17 -10.71 -3.35 23.37
C SER A 17 -11.00 -2.55 22.08
N ALA A 18 -10.84 -3.15 20.90
CA ALA A 18 -11.57 -2.69 19.71
C ALA A 18 -12.88 -3.51 19.56
N LYS A 19 -14.00 -2.85 19.20
CA LYS A 19 -15.25 -3.56 18.87
C LYS A 19 -15.01 -4.41 17.61
N ALA A 20 -14.68 -5.68 17.80
CA ALA A 20 -14.43 -6.60 16.71
C ALA A 20 -15.66 -6.71 15.79
N ILE A 21 -15.44 -6.52 14.49
CA ILE A 21 -16.46 -6.74 13.46
C ILE A 21 -16.66 -8.25 13.34
N ARG A 22 -17.83 -8.74 13.71
CA ARG A 22 -18.14 -10.15 13.58
C ARG A 22 -18.50 -10.49 12.14
N ALA A 23 -17.66 -11.29 11.48
CA ALA A 23 -17.95 -11.88 10.18
C ALA A 23 -18.41 -13.33 10.34
N ALA A 24 -19.59 -13.66 9.80
CA ALA A 24 -20.13 -15.01 9.81
C ALA A 24 -20.98 -15.28 8.56
N THR A 25 -21.13 -16.54 8.19
CA THR A 25 -22.10 -16.93 7.17
C THR A 25 -23.52 -16.85 7.74
N VAL A 26 -24.51 -16.67 6.87
CA VAL A 26 -25.94 -16.57 7.25
C VAL A 26 -26.39 -17.76 8.09
N ASP A 27 -25.96 -18.96 7.72
CA ASP A 27 -26.33 -20.21 8.40
C ASP A 27 -25.70 -20.28 9.82
N ASN A 28 -24.50 -19.73 10.02
CA ASN A 28 -23.83 -19.68 11.33
C ASN A 28 -24.27 -18.49 12.20
N TYR A 29 -25.12 -17.61 11.69
CA TYR A 29 -25.63 -16.42 12.38
C TYR A 29 -27.09 -16.60 12.83
N GLN A 30 -27.49 -17.84 13.11
CA GLN A 30 -28.86 -18.16 13.47
C GLN A 30 -29.16 -17.85 14.94
N GLY A 31 -30.09 -16.92 15.19
CA GLY A 31 -30.54 -16.55 16.54
C GLY A 31 -29.80 -15.35 17.14
N GLU A 32 -28.84 -14.80 16.41
CA GLU A 32 -28.17 -13.55 16.76
C GLU A 32 -28.73 -12.37 15.94
N GLU A 33 -28.61 -11.17 16.50
CA GLU A 33 -28.99 -9.89 15.88
C GLU A 33 -27.89 -8.86 16.11
N ALA A 34 -27.74 -7.91 15.19
CA ALA A 34 -26.83 -6.78 15.32
C ALA A 34 -27.55 -5.46 15.01
N ASP A 35 -27.02 -4.36 15.57
CA ASP A 35 -27.57 -3.02 15.30
C ASP A 35 -27.51 -2.67 13.81
N PHE A 36 -26.36 -2.93 13.20
CA PHE A 36 -26.14 -2.76 11.77
C PHE A 36 -25.56 -4.03 11.17
N VAL A 37 -26.05 -4.43 10.00
CA VAL A 37 -25.58 -5.62 9.28
C VAL A 37 -25.20 -5.25 7.86
N ILE A 38 -24.02 -5.69 7.41
CA ILE A 38 -23.61 -5.62 6.01
C ILE A 38 -23.67 -7.03 5.44
N ILE A 39 -24.44 -7.20 4.37
CA ILE A 39 -24.73 -8.51 3.78
C ILE A 39 -24.16 -8.53 2.38
N SER A 40 -23.14 -9.36 2.16
CA SER A 40 -22.67 -9.71 0.83
C SER A 40 -23.50 -10.87 0.28
N LEU A 41 -24.19 -10.64 -0.84
CA LEU A 41 -25.00 -11.64 -1.53
C LEU A 41 -24.13 -12.56 -2.40
N VAL A 42 -22.89 -12.16 -2.71
CA VAL A 42 -21.83 -12.89 -3.44
C VAL A 42 -22.17 -13.31 -4.88
N ARG A 43 -23.42 -13.68 -5.18
CA ARG A 43 -23.84 -14.26 -6.46
C ARG A 43 -23.90 -13.19 -7.54
N SER A 44 -23.03 -13.34 -8.53
CA SER A 44 -23.01 -12.56 -9.76
C SER A 44 -22.60 -13.48 -10.90
N ASN A 45 -23.56 -13.84 -11.76
CA ASN A 45 -23.33 -14.68 -12.93
C ASN A 45 -24.42 -14.46 -13.99
N THR A 46 -24.12 -14.81 -15.22
CA THR A 46 -25.03 -14.72 -16.37
C THR A 46 -26.09 -15.83 -16.39
N GLU A 47 -25.83 -16.93 -15.69
CA GLU A 47 -26.69 -18.11 -15.64
C GLU A 47 -27.94 -17.95 -14.76
N GLY A 48 -27.96 -16.92 -13.89
CA GLY A 48 -29.03 -16.70 -12.93
C GLY A 48 -29.06 -17.77 -11.83
N ASP A 49 -27.92 -18.37 -11.50
CA ASP A 49 -27.82 -19.28 -10.36
C ASP A 49 -27.50 -18.50 -9.08
N ILE A 50 -28.44 -18.55 -8.14
CA ILE A 50 -28.38 -17.82 -6.87
C ILE A 50 -28.30 -18.78 -5.67
N GLY A 51 -28.31 -20.10 -5.92
CA GLY A 51 -28.28 -21.13 -4.89
C GLY A 51 -29.29 -20.88 -3.77
N PHE A 52 -28.80 -20.77 -2.53
CA PHE A 52 -29.61 -20.65 -1.32
C PHE A 52 -30.47 -19.37 -1.27
N LEU A 53 -30.09 -18.31 -2.01
CA LEU A 53 -30.86 -17.06 -2.07
C LEU A 53 -32.21 -17.23 -2.81
N SER A 54 -32.46 -18.39 -3.40
CA SER A 54 -33.75 -18.72 -4.00
C SER A 54 -34.82 -19.16 -2.99
N SER A 55 -34.43 -19.50 -1.75
CA SER A 55 -35.33 -19.88 -0.67
C SER A 55 -35.80 -18.64 0.11
N PRO A 56 -37.10 -18.32 0.10
CA PRO A 56 -37.63 -17.19 0.87
C PRO A 56 -37.41 -17.33 2.37
N GLU A 57 -37.40 -18.55 2.90
CA GLU A 57 -37.19 -18.82 4.31
C GLU A 57 -35.78 -18.36 4.73
N ARG A 58 -34.76 -18.65 3.91
CA ARG A 58 -33.39 -18.19 4.15
C ARG A 58 -33.23 -16.69 3.97
N VAL A 59 -33.88 -16.10 2.97
CA VAL A 59 -33.85 -14.64 2.75
C VAL A 59 -34.53 -13.89 3.89
N ASN A 60 -35.65 -14.39 4.42
CA ASN A 60 -36.31 -13.78 5.58
C ASN A 60 -35.39 -13.79 6.80
N VAL A 61 -34.73 -14.93 7.06
CA VAL A 61 -33.74 -15.07 8.13
C VAL A 61 -32.58 -14.10 7.96
N LEU A 62 -32.13 -13.88 6.72
CA LEU A 62 -31.06 -12.95 6.38
C LEU A 62 -31.46 -11.49 6.64
N LEU A 63 -32.65 -11.10 6.19
CA LEU A 63 -33.16 -9.73 6.30
C LEU A 63 -33.60 -9.37 7.73
N SER A 64 -33.91 -10.34 8.58
CA SER A 64 -34.34 -10.07 9.97
C SER A 64 -33.18 -9.88 10.98
N ARG A 65 -31.92 -9.84 10.53
CA ARG A 65 -30.75 -9.76 11.42
C ARG A 65 -30.39 -8.36 11.91
N ALA A 66 -30.89 -7.33 11.24
CA ALA A 66 -30.57 -5.94 11.55
C ALA A 66 -31.64 -5.30 12.44
N ARG A 67 -31.22 -4.67 13.54
CA ARG A 67 -32.11 -3.93 14.44
C ARG A 67 -32.34 -2.47 14.01
N HIS A 68 -31.32 -1.83 13.46
CA HIS A 68 -31.37 -0.40 13.08
C HIS A 68 -31.17 -0.18 11.58
N GLY A 69 -30.29 -0.94 10.94
CA GLY A 69 -30.07 -0.77 9.50
C GLY A 69 -29.33 -1.94 8.85
N MET A 70 -29.58 -2.14 7.57
CA MET A 70 -28.90 -3.15 6.77
C MET A 70 -28.36 -2.56 5.46
N PHE A 71 -27.22 -3.08 5.01
CA PHE A 71 -26.66 -2.78 3.69
C PHE A 71 -26.55 -4.07 2.90
N LEU A 72 -27.18 -4.13 1.72
CA LEU A 72 -27.11 -5.26 0.81
C LEU A 72 -26.11 -4.96 -0.30
N VAL A 73 -25.09 -5.81 -0.45
CA VAL A 73 -24.09 -5.70 -1.51
C VAL A 73 -24.21 -6.92 -2.42
N GLY A 74 -24.55 -6.72 -3.69
CA GLY A 74 -24.73 -7.81 -4.64
C GLY A 74 -25.22 -7.38 -6.01
N ASN A 75 -25.40 -8.36 -6.89
CA ASN A 75 -25.87 -8.12 -8.25
C ASN A 75 -27.39 -8.35 -8.36
N LEU A 76 -28.16 -7.25 -8.37
CA LEU A 76 -29.61 -7.29 -8.53
C LEU A 76 -30.07 -7.91 -9.86
N GLU A 77 -29.28 -7.79 -10.93
CA GLU A 77 -29.62 -8.39 -12.23
C GLU A 77 -29.59 -9.92 -12.14
N THR A 78 -28.55 -10.50 -11.56
CA THR A 78 -28.45 -11.96 -11.35
C THR A 78 -29.59 -12.47 -10.45
N LEU A 79 -29.92 -11.73 -9.38
CA LEU A 79 -30.99 -12.12 -8.44
C LEU A 79 -32.38 -12.07 -9.06
N THR A 80 -32.67 -11.04 -9.85
CA THR A 80 -33.99 -10.87 -10.49
C THR A 80 -34.16 -11.66 -11.79
N ARG A 81 -33.08 -12.21 -12.34
CA ARG A 81 -33.12 -13.15 -13.48
C ARG A 81 -32.95 -14.60 -13.08
N CYS A 82 -33.00 -14.91 -11.79
CA CYS A 82 -32.67 -16.26 -11.33
C CYS A 82 -33.61 -17.34 -11.92
N ARG A 83 -33.10 -18.57 -12.08
CA ARG A 83 -33.86 -19.68 -12.67
C ARG A 83 -35.07 -20.10 -11.83
N SER A 84 -34.97 -20.03 -10.50
CA SER A 84 -36.08 -20.31 -9.59
C SER A 84 -37.20 -19.28 -9.73
N SER A 85 -38.41 -19.71 -10.09
CA SER A 85 -39.58 -18.83 -10.21
C SER A 85 -39.94 -18.16 -8.88
N ARG A 86 -39.87 -18.92 -7.78
CA ARG A 86 -40.16 -18.43 -6.42
C ARG A 86 -39.11 -17.43 -5.95
N GLY A 87 -37.83 -17.72 -6.15
CA GLY A 87 -36.74 -16.79 -5.85
C GLY A 87 -36.87 -15.50 -6.68
N ARG A 88 -37.21 -15.62 -7.96
CA ARG A 88 -37.37 -14.48 -8.86
C ARG A 88 -38.49 -13.55 -8.40
N ALA A 89 -39.64 -14.10 -8.06
CA ALA A 89 -40.78 -13.33 -7.56
C ALA A 89 -40.41 -12.56 -6.28
N LEU A 90 -39.69 -13.22 -5.36
CA LEU A 90 -39.20 -12.59 -4.13
C LEU A 90 -38.23 -11.45 -4.40
N TRP A 91 -37.17 -11.67 -5.19
CA TRP A 91 -36.17 -10.65 -5.45
C TRP A 91 -36.70 -9.48 -6.29
N LEU A 92 -37.69 -9.72 -7.16
CA LEU A 92 -38.42 -8.65 -7.85
C LEU A 92 -39.21 -7.79 -6.87
N GLN A 93 -39.87 -8.40 -5.88
CA GLN A 93 -40.56 -7.67 -4.82
C GLN A 93 -39.57 -6.85 -3.99
N ILE A 94 -38.46 -7.44 -3.54
CA ILE A 94 -37.42 -6.77 -2.78
C ILE A 94 -36.84 -5.59 -3.58
N ARG A 95 -36.50 -5.79 -4.86
CA ARG A 95 -35.99 -4.73 -5.73
C ARG A 95 -36.99 -3.57 -5.82
N ASN A 96 -38.26 -3.86 -6.08
CA ASN A 96 -39.28 -2.83 -6.21
C ASN A 96 -39.46 -2.03 -4.89
N LEU A 97 -39.31 -2.67 -3.73
CA LEU A 97 -39.33 -1.98 -2.44
C LEU A 97 -38.11 -1.05 -2.29
N LEU A 98 -36.91 -1.56 -2.53
CA LEU A 98 -35.68 -0.78 -2.44
C LEU A 98 -35.66 0.41 -3.42
N GLU A 99 -36.14 0.21 -4.65
CA GLU A 99 -36.23 1.27 -5.67
C GLU A 99 -37.25 2.35 -5.29
N ARG A 100 -38.41 1.96 -4.75
CA ARG A 100 -39.43 2.90 -4.26
C ARG A 100 -38.91 3.79 -3.14
N ASP A 101 -38.10 3.21 -2.25
CA ASP A 101 -37.51 3.92 -1.11
C ASP A 101 -36.22 4.67 -1.48
N GLY A 102 -35.82 4.69 -2.76
CA GLY A 102 -34.58 5.34 -3.22
C GLY A 102 -33.32 4.74 -2.60
N SER A 103 -33.38 3.48 -2.13
CA SER A 103 -32.35 2.81 -1.36
C SER A 103 -31.41 1.93 -2.21
N VAL A 104 -31.49 2.07 -3.54
CA VAL A 104 -30.56 1.42 -4.48
C VAL A 104 -29.51 2.42 -4.90
N LEU A 105 -28.26 2.15 -4.54
CA LEU A 105 -27.12 2.95 -4.95
C LEU A 105 -26.49 2.37 -6.23
N THR A 106 -26.16 3.24 -7.17
CA THR A 106 -25.43 2.89 -8.41
C THR A 106 -23.91 3.07 -8.28
N HIS A 107 -23.45 3.50 -7.10
CA HIS A 107 -22.07 3.76 -6.77
C HIS A 107 -21.83 3.41 -5.31
N PHE A 108 -20.57 3.21 -4.96
CA PHE A 108 -20.13 3.04 -3.58
C PHE A 108 -19.77 4.42 -3.00
N PRO A 109 -20.51 4.94 -2.01
CA PRO A 109 -20.22 6.25 -1.44
C PRO A 109 -19.06 6.13 -0.44
N VAL A 110 -18.00 6.91 -0.67
CA VAL A 110 -16.86 7.04 0.25
C VAL A 110 -16.86 8.43 0.86
N LEU A 111 -16.59 8.52 2.16
CA LEU A 111 -16.38 9.79 2.85
C LEU A 111 -14.94 9.85 3.35
N CYS A 112 -14.19 10.85 2.89
CA CYS A 112 -12.95 11.23 3.55
C CYS A 112 -13.30 11.98 4.84
N GLU A 113 -13.06 11.35 6.00
CA GLU A 113 -13.40 11.93 7.31
C GLU A 113 -12.64 13.22 7.63
N ARG A 114 -11.39 13.29 7.15
CA ARG A 114 -10.48 14.42 7.37
C ARG A 114 -10.89 15.63 6.56
N HIS A 115 -10.97 15.48 5.24
CA HIS A 115 -11.27 16.59 4.33
C HIS A 115 -12.78 16.78 4.08
N ARG A 116 -13.62 15.94 4.69
CA ARG A 116 -15.09 15.95 4.56
C ARG A 116 -15.58 15.89 3.11
N LEU A 117 -14.78 15.26 2.24
CA LEU A 117 -15.11 15.05 0.84
C LEU A 117 -15.93 13.78 0.67
N ARG A 118 -17.06 13.90 -0.04
CA ARG A 118 -17.86 12.78 -0.51
C ARG A 118 -17.39 12.40 -1.89
N ILE A 119 -17.10 11.12 -2.08
CA ILE A 119 -16.56 10.56 -3.32
C ILE A 119 -17.50 9.43 -3.73
N GLU A 120 -17.88 9.42 -5.00
CA GLU A 120 -18.72 8.38 -5.58
C GLU A 120 -17.83 7.45 -6.39
N VAL A 121 -17.73 6.19 -5.96
CA VAL A 121 -16.89 5.18 -6.61
C VAL A 121 -17.77 4.29 -7.48
N HIS A 122 -17.55 4.28 -8.79
CA HIS A 122 -18.36 3.51 -9.74
C HIS A 122 -17.64 2.25 -10.22
N THR A 123 -16.32 2.29 -10.28
CA THR A 123 -15.48 1.20 -10.78
C THR A 123 -14.41 0.81 -9.76
N PRO A 124 -13.85 -0.41 -9.85
CA PRO A 124 -12.69 -0.79 -9.04
C PRO A 124 -11.50 0.16 -9.20
N GLU A 125 -11.29 0.69 -10.41
CA GLU A 125 -10.20 1.60 -10.73
C GLU A 125 -10.37 2.97 -10.04
N ASP A 126 -11.61 3.42 -9.85
CA ASP A 126 -11.93 4.65 -9.13
C ASP A 126 -11.45 4.59 -7.67
N PHE A 127 -11.38 3.42 -7.04
CA PHE A 127 -10.80 3.30 -5.69
C PHE A 127 -9.34 3.74 -5.66
N ASN A 128 -8.57 3.37 -6.69
CA ASN A 128 -7.16 3.72 -6.78
C ASN A 128 -6.97 5.18 -7.19
N ALA A 129 -7.84 5.69 -8.08
CA ALA A 129 -7.71 7.03 -8.63
C ALA A 129 -8.29 8.13 -7.71
N LEU A 130 -9.44 7.88 -7.08
CA LEU A 130 -10.18 8.87 -6.29
C LEU A 130 -9.96 8.73 -4.79
N THR A 131 -9.70 7.50 -4.32
CA THR A 131 -9.50 7.20 -2.89
C THR A 131 -8.16 6.52 -2.60
N PRO A 132 -7.02 7.07 -3.07
CA PRO A 132 -5.73 6.42 -2.89
C PRO A 132 -5.42 6.25 -1.39
N HIS A 133 -4.91 5.09 -1.03
CA HIS A 133 -4.53 4.76 0.36
C HIS A 133 -5.68 4.88 1.38
N GLY A 134 -6.95 4.88 0.94
CA GLY A 134 -8.12 4.92 1.82
C GLY A 134 -8.57 6.32 2.25
N GLY A 135 -7.93 7.39 1.77
CA GLY A 135 -8.44 8.77 1.90
C GLY A 135 -8.59 9.45 0.54
N CYS A 136 -8.90 10.74 0.51
CA CYS A 136 -9.08 11.47 -0.76
C CYS A 136 -7.75 11.87 -1.43
N THR A 137 -7.84 12.43 -2.63
CA THR A 137 -6.67 12.91 -3.39
C THR A 137 -6.01 14.19 -2.87
N LEU A 138 -6.65 14.91 -1.94
CA LEU A 138 -6.02 16.08 -1.31
C LEU A 138 -4.81 15.66 -0.45
N PRO A 139 -3.79 16.52 -0.31
CA PRO A 139 -2.65 16.23 0.55
C PRO A 139 -3.11 15.93 1.98
N CYS A 140 -2.60 14.83 2.56
CA CYS A 140 -2.42 14.76 4.00
C CYS A 140 -1.53 15.94 4.37
N GLU A 141 -1.63 16.61 5.49
CA GLU A 141 -0.67 17.66 5.88
C GLU A 141 -0.27 17.44 7.34
N MET A 142 -0.29 16.18 7.78
CA MET A 142 0.01 15.83 9.17
C MET A 142 1.51 15.93 9.43
N PRO A 143 1.88 16.35 10.64
CA PRO A 143 3.27 16.36 11.04
C PRO A 143 3.80 14.92 11.12
N LEU A 144 4.97 14.70 10.50
CA LEU A 144 5.80 13.53 10.68
C LEU A 144 6.67 13.69 11.94
N ASP A 145 7.31 12.61 12.40
CA ASP A 145 8.23 12.64 13.56
C ASP A 145 9.38 13.64 13.39
N CYS A 146 9.81 13.89 12.15
CA CYS A 146 10.84 14.86 11.82
C CYS A 146 10.35 16.33 11.85
N GLY A 147 9.05 16.56 12.09
CA GLY A 147 8.42 17.89 12.10
C GLY A 147 7.95 18.40 10.74
N HIS A 148 8.31 17.74 9.63
CA HIS A 148 7.82 18.10 8.30
C HIS A 148 6.38 17.63 8.08
N ALA A 149 5.64 18.31 7.21
CA ALA A 149 4.31 17.88 6.78
C ALA A 149 4.41 16.66 5.85
N CYS A 150 3.48 15.72 6.02
CA CYS A 150 3.25 14.64 5.06
C CYS A 150 2.87 15.24 3.70
N THR A 151 3.39 14.70 2.61
CA THR A 151 3.10 15.14 1.23
C THR A 151 2.27 14.11 0.44
N LEU A 152 1.94 12.99 1.07
CA LEU A 152 1.16 11.93 0.45
C LEU A 152 -0.31 12.35 0.30
N PRO A 153 -1.05 11.73 -0.65
CA PRO A 153 -2.50 11.81 -0.66
C PRO A 153 -3.08 11.44 0.70
N CYS A 154 -4.22 12.03 1.05
CA CYS A 154 -4.89 11.78 2.31
C CYS A 154 -5.08 10.28 2.52
N HIS A 155 -4.75 9.82 3.72
CA HIS A 155 -4.91 8.43 4.10
C HIS A 155 -5.47 8.35 5.54
N PRO A 156 -6.02 7.20 5.94
CA PRO A 156 -6.39 6.91 7.32
C PRO A 156 -5.20 7.18 8.25
N ASP A 157 -5.46 7.89 9.35
CA ASP A 157 -4.44 8.15 10.38
C ASP A 157 -4.45 6.99 11.37
N GLU A 158 -3.72 5.93 11.07
CA GLU A 158 -3.39 4.92 12.07
C GLU A 158 -2.18 5.41 12.86
N ALA A 159 -2.11 5.08 14.15
CA ALA A 159 -1.06 5.56 15.05
C ALA A 159 0.38 5.23 14.59
N ARG A 160 0.54 4.37 13.58
CA ARG A 160 1.82 3.96 13.00
C ARG A 160 2.10 4.55 11.62
N THR A 161 1.15 5.21 10.96
CA THR A 161 1.34 5.65 9.56
C THR A 161 2.26 6.86 9.45
N HIS A 162 2.19 7.79 10.41
CA HIS A 162 3.06 8.97 10.46
C HIS A 162 4.27 8.79 11.38
N ALA A 163 4.18 7.86 12.33
CA ALA A 163 5.31 7.42 13.14
C ALA A 163 6.26 6.56 12.27
N HIS A 164 7.53 6.93 12.18
CA HIS A 164 8.55 6.27 11.34
C HIS A 164 8.36 6.36 9.82
N ALA A 165 7.38 7.13 9.33
CA ALA A 165 7.27 7.37 7.89
C ALA A 165 8.49 8.13 7.35
N ARG A 166 9.02 7.66 6.22
CA ARG A 166 10.12 8.36 5.52
C ARG A 166 9.59 9.68 4.96
N CYS A 167 10.16 10.76 5.45
CA CYS A 167 9.90 12.08 4.92
C CYS A 167 10.46 12.19 3.49
N GLN A 168 9.68 12.76 2.56
CA GLN A 168 10.09 12.97 1.17
C GLN A 168 10.74 14.34 0.93
N GLU A 169 10.84 15.19 1.96
CA GLU A 169 11.46 16.50 1.86
C GLU A 169 12.98 16.42 1.69
N GLN A 170 13.53 17.36 0.93
CA GLN A 170 14.98 17.53 0.80
C GLN A 170 15.47 18.65 1.71
N VAL A 171 16.34 18.31 2.66
CA VAL A 171 16.98 19.25 3.57
C VAL A 171 18.34 19.69 3.04
N GLU A 172 18.67 20.96 3.23
CA GLU A 172 20.01 21.48 2.98
C GLU A 172 20.96 20.98 4.07
N ASP A 173 22.10 20.47 3.65
CA ASP A 173 23.15 19.98 4.55
C ASP A 173 24.51 20.04 3.82
N SER A 174 25.57 19.57 4.46
CA SER A 174 26.90 19.50 3.90
C SER A 174 27.44 18.07 3.91
N CYS A 175 28.34 17.77 2.98
CA CYS A 175 29.04 16.50 3.02
C CYS A 175 30.15 16.49 4.09
N SER A 176 30.78 15.34 4.33
CA SER A 176 31.87 15.20 5.32
C SER A 176 33.09 16.12 5.08
N TYR A 177 33.16 16.77 3.93
CA TYR A 177 34.21 17.73 3.56
C TYR A 177 33.72 19.18 3.53
N GLY A 178 32.50 19.46 4.01
CA GLY A 178 31.94 20.81 4.12
C GLY A 178 31.34 21.39 2.84
N HIS A 179 31.20 20.61 1.76
CA HIS A 179 30.55 21.09 0.55
C HIS A 179 29.03 21.12 0.71
N PRO A 180 28.35 22.20 0.29
CA PRO A 180 26.90 22.30 0.39
C PRO A 180 26.22 21.29 -0.54
N GLY A 181 25.07 20.77 -0.11
CA GLY A 181 24.19 19.96 -0.94
C GLY A 181 22.85 19.69 -0.28
N ARG A 182 22.08 18.78 -0.87
CA ARG A 182 20.77 18.37 -0.39
C ARG A 182 20.76 16.88 -0.10
N ARG A 183 20.03 16.47 0.93
CA ARG A 183 19.74 15.06 1.23
C ARG A 183 18.27 14.88 1.58
N ALA A 184 17.76 13.66 1.47
CA ALA A 184 16.41 13.37 1.97
C ALA A 184 16.39 13.49 3.50
N CYS A 185 15.30 14.03 4.04
CA CYS A 185 15.10 14.09 5.48
C CYS A 185 15.12 12.68 6.08
N GLY A 186 16.00 12.46 7.06
CA GLY A 186 16.24 11.15 7.68
C GLY A 186 17.41 10.34 7.10
N ASP A 187 17.98 10.72 5.95
CA ASP A 187 19.19 10.08 5.42
C ASP A 187 20.46 10.59 6.14
N GLU A 188 21.45 9.71 6.30
CA GLU A 188 22.75 10.07 6.86
C GLU A 188 23.68 10.69 5.78
N GLY A 189 23.85 12.00 5.85
CA GLY A 189 24.85 12.74 5.07
C GLY A 189 24.49 13.02 3.60
N VAL A 190 25.24 13.93 2.98
CA VAL A 190 25.01 14.39 1.61
C VAL A 190 25.85 13.61 0.59
N ARG A 191 25.21 13.06 -0.45
CA ARG A 191 25.89 12.57 -1.66
C ARG A 191 26.42 13.75 -2.49
N CYS A 192 27.61 14.22 -2.13
CA CYS A 192 28.24 15.41 -2.72
C CYS A 192 28.58 15.23 -4.21
N CYS A 193 28.19 16.16 -5.08
CA CYS A 193 28.54 16.12 -6.51
C CYS A 193 29.78 16.96 -6.90
N VAL A 194 30.38 17.69 -5.96
CA VAL A 194 31.53 18.59 -6.22
C VAL A 194 32.73 17.81 -6.74
N GLU A 195 33.33 18.29 -7.83
CA GLU A 195 34.54 17.70 -8.39
C GLU A 195 35.77 18.11 -7.59
N VAL A 196 36.58 17.14 -7.18
CA VAL A 196 37.80 17.34 -6.39
C VAL A 196 38.99 16.69 -7.09
N SER A 197 40.18 17.26 -6.92
CA SER A 197 41.44 16.71 -7.39
C SER A 197 42.32 16.26 -6.21
N TRP A 198 43.13 15.21 -6.42
CA TRP A 198 44.09 14.70 -5.45
C TRP A 198 45.27 14.00 -6.15
N SER A 199 46.32 13.69 -5.41
CA SER A 199 47.46 12.92 -5.87
C SER A 199 47.50 11.53 -5.23
N CYS A 200 47.92 10.52 -5.99
CA CYS A 200 48.20 9.19 -5.43
C CYS A 200 49.59 9.15 -4.73
N PRO A 201 49.92 8.11 -3.95
CA PRO A 201 51.23 7.99 -3.28
C PRO A 201 52.43 8.03 -4.24
N ARG A 202 52.26 7.63 -5.50
CA ARG A 202 53.28 7.71 -6.55
C ARG A 202 53.28 9.05 -7.32
N GLY A 203 52.50 10.04 -6.88
CA GLY A 203 52.47 11.40 -7.44
C GLY A 203 51.56 11.61 -8.66
N HIS A 204 50.76 10.63 -9.08
CA HIS A 204 49.83 10.82 -10.20
C HIS A 204 48.64 11.71 -9.82
N ALA A 205 48.30 12.68 -10.67
CA ALA A 205 47.12 13.52 -10.52
C ALA A 205 45.84 12.76 -10.89
N LEU A 206 44.84 12.84 -10.01
CA LEU A 206 43.54 12.21 -10.12
C LEU A 206 42.43 13.25 -9.85
N SER A 207 41.27 13.06 -10.46
CA SER A 207 40.06 13.85 -10.21
C SER A 207 38.82 12.97 -10.16
N GLY A 208 37.79 13.46 -9.48
CA GLY A 208 36.53 12.75 -9.31
C GLY A 208 35.58 13.45 -8.35
N ARG A 209 34.34 12.98 -8.27
CA ARG A 209 33.31 13.56 -7.39
C ARG A 209 33.61 13.29 -5.92
N CYS A 210 33.46 14.29 -5.06
CA CYS A 210 33.84 14.29 -3.64
C CYS A 210 33.42 13.02 -2.86
N TYR A 211 32.21 12.50 -3.06
CA TYR A 211 31.70 11.30 -2.37
C TYR A 211 32.45 10.00 -2.68
N GLY A 212 33.18 9.91 -3.79
CA GLY A 212 33.90 8.71 -4.22
C GLY A 212 35.31 8.97 -4.77
N GLY A 213 35.66 10.23 -4.98
CA GLY A 213 36.87 10.69 -5.67
C GLY A 213 38.11 10.20 -4.96
N ARG A 214 38.41 10.70 -3.75
CA ARG A 214 39.65 10.35 -3.03
C ARG A 214 39.84 8.85 -2.74
N LYS A 215 38.77 8.05 -2.77
CA LYS A 215 38.83 6.59 -2.59
C LYS A 215 39.01 5.82 -3.90
N ALA A 216 38.94 6.48 -5.06
CA ALA A 216 39.10 5.82 -6.35
C ALA A 216 40.56 5.35 -6.56
N PRO A 217 40.78 4.10 -6.97
CA PRO A 217 42.11 3.58 -7.19
C PRO A 217 42.80 4.26 -8.37
N CYS A 218 44.13 4.36 -8.30
CA CYS A 218 44.91 4.98 -9.35
C CYS A 218 45.13 3.95 -10.47
N LYS A 219 44.36 4.04 -11.56
CA LYS A 219 44.48 3.13 -12.72
C LYS A 219 45.92 2.99 -13.25
N ARG A 220 46.74 4.04 -13.14
CA ARG A 220 48.16 4.01 -13.53
C ARG A 220 49.01 3.17 -12.57
N CYS A 221 48.77 3.26 -11.27
CA CYS A 221 49.44 2.41 -10.29
C CYS A 221 48.97 0.96 -10.42
N ASP A 222 47.66 0.73 -10.59
CA ASP A 222 47.08 -0.61 -10.75
C ASP A 222 47.71 -1.33 -11.96
N ALA A 223 47.88 -0.61 -13.08
CA ALA A 223 48.52 -1.15 -14.28
C ALA A 223 50.00 -1.50 -14.05
N VAL A 224 50.75 -0.67 -13.30
CA VAL A 224 52.15 -0.94 -12.97
C VAL A 224 52.27 -2.17 -12.06
N GLU A 225 51.42 -2.27 -11.04
CA GLU A 225 51.39 -3.42 -10.12
C GLU A 225 50.99 -4.71 -10.84
N GLU A 226 50.08 -4.65 -11.81
CA GLU A 226 49.71 -5.80 -12.64
C GLU A 226 50.91 -6.29 -13.49
N ILE A 227 51.67 -5.37 -14.09
CA ILE A 227 52.87 -5.69 -14.86
C ILE A 227 53.95 -6.30 -13.94
N GLU A 228 54.20 -5.69 -12.79
CA GLU A 228 55.16 -6.21 -11.79
C GLU A 228 54.78 -7.61 -11.32
N ARG A 229 53.50 -7.88 -11.08
CA ARG A 229 52.99 -9.21 -10.70
C ARG A 229 53.19 -10.24 -11.81
N LYS A 230 52.93 -9.88 -13.08
CA LYS A 230 53.18 -10.75 -14.24
C LYS A 230 54.67 -11.08 -14.41
N LEU A 231 55.55 -10.09 -14.21
CA LEU A 231 57.01 -10.30 -14.27
C LEU A 231 57.50 -11.22 -13.13
N LYS A 232 56.99 -11.06 -11.91
CA LYS A 232 57.31 -11.95 -10.78
C LYS A 232 56.83 -13.39 -11.00
N HIS A 233 55.63 -13.60 -11.54
CA HIS A 233 55.15 -14.95 -11.89
C HIS A 233 55.99 -15.59 -12.99
N ALA A 234 56.39 -14.83 -14.01
CA ALA A 234 57.26 -15.33 -15.08
C ALA A 234 58.68 -15.69 -14.57
N ALA A 235 59.19 -14.98 -13.57
CA ALA A 235 60.47 -15.29 -12.93
C ALA A 235 60.39 -16.52 -12.01
N GLY A 236 59.31 -16.65 -11.23
CA GLY A 236 59.09 -17.80 -10.34
C GLY A 236 58.84 -19.11 -11.09
N GLY A 237 58.16 -19.06 -12.25
CA GLY A 237 57.98 -20.25 -13.11
C GLY A 237 59.30 -20.80 -13.65
N ARG A 238 60.24 -19.92 -14.02
CA ARG A 238 61.58 -20.32 -14.49
C ARG A 238 62.46 -20.88 -13.38
N GLN A 239 62.30 -20.44 -12.14
CA GLN A 239 63.00 -21.02 -10.99
C GLN A 239 62.44 -22.41 -10.63
N ALA A 240 61.12 -22.61 -10.71
CA ALA A 240 60.51 -23.91 -10.46
C ALA A 240 60.83 -24.96 -11.55
N GLU A 241 60.94 -24.54 -12.82
CA GLU A 241 61.42 -25.42 -13.90
C GLU A 241 62.89 -25.80 -13.73
N ALA A 242 63.75 -24.86 -13.30
CA ALA A 242 65.17 -25.14 -13.08
C ALA A 242 65.45 -26.06 -11.87
N GLU A 243 64.58 -26.09 -10.85
CA GLU A 243 64.69 -27.02 -9.72
C GLU A 243 64.08 -28.41 -10.01
N ALA A 244 63.22 -28.54 -11.03
CA ALA A 244 62.63 -29.83 -11.44
C ALA A 244 63.54 -30.63 -12.41
N GLU A 245 64.52 -29.98 -13.04
CA GLU A 245 65.52 -30.61 -13.92
C GLU A 245 66.85 -30.95 -13.21
N ALA A 246 66.95 -30.70 -11.90
CA ALA A 246 68.09 -31.06 -11.04
C ALA A 246 67.78 -32.28 -10.17
#